data_AF-A0A7C6XLW9-F1
#
_entry.id   AF-A0A7C6XLW9-F1
#
_cell.length_a   1.000
_cell.length_b   1.000
_cell.length_c   1.000
_cell.angle_alpha   90.00
_cell.angle_beta   90.00
_cell.angle_gamma   90.00
#
_symmetry.space_group_name_H-M   'P 1'
#
loop_
_entity.id
_entity.type
_entity.pdbx_description
1 polymer ?
#
loop_
_entity_poly.entity_id
_entity_poly.type
_entity_poly.pdbx_seq_one_letter_code
_entity_poly.pdbx_strand_id
1 'polypeptide(L)'
;LFREVEGHLGDGAVLDYMGVRPQDDLDAYLRHDPRSRAALIPARVDVHSIHGDADATVDVEFSRVFPAALTELAGANHADVIDPDSPYFAQVRDLLLG
;
A
#
# COMPACT_ATOMS: atom_id res chain seq x y z
N LEU A 1 -10.21 -0.95 -1.50
CA LEU A 1 -10.63 -0.86 -0.09
C LEU A 1 -11.67 -1.92 0.32
N PHE A 2 -12.48 -2.46 -0.60
CA PHE A 2 -13.46 -3.51 -0.26
C PHE A 2 -12.78 -4.78 0.31
N ARG A 3 -11.80 -5.32 -0.41
CA ARG A 3 -11.00 -6.50 0.00
C ARG A 3 -10.35 -6.29 1.36
N GLU A 4 -9.87 -5.08 1.64
CA GLU A 4 -9.19 -4.72 2.87
C GLU A 4 -10.13 -4.75 4.08
N VAL A 5 -11.39 -4.33 3.92
CA VAL A 5 -12.41 -4.45 4.97
C VAL A 5 -12.77 -5.91 5.21
N GLU A 6 -13.02 -6.68 4.15
CA GLU A 6 -13.34 -8.11 4.29
C GLU A 6 -12.19 -8.89 4.97
N GLY A 7 -10.95 -8.59 4.59
CA GLY A 7 -9.74 -9.19 5.16
C GLY A 7 -9.34 -8.66 6.54
N HIS A 8 -10.10 -7.73 7.13
CA HIS A 8 -9.76 -7.09 8.40
C HIS A 8 -8.33 -6.52 8.43
N LEU A 9 -7.91 -5.88 7.33
CA LEU A 9 -6.56 -5.34 7.16
C LEU A 9 -6.17 -4.45 8.35
N GLY A 10 -5.00 -4.71 8.94
CA GLY A 10 -4.50 -3.96 10.10
C GLY A 10 -5.49 -3.98 11.28
N ASP A 11 -6.02 -5.15 11.61
CA ASP A 11 -7.02 -5.36 12.68
C ASP A 11 -8.29 -4.52 12.52
N GLY A 12 -8.71 -4.25 11.27
CA GLY A 12 -9.91 -3.47 10.97
C GLY A 12 -9.67 -1.98 10.71
N ALA A 13 -8.41 -1.55 10.62
CA ALA A 13 -8.02 -0.15 10.40
C ALA A 13 -8.76 0.54 9.25
N VAL A 14 -9.06 -0.17 8.15
CA VAL A 14 -9.78 0.42 7.01
C VAL A 14 -11.23 0.74 7.37
N LEU A 15 -11.93 -0.13 8.11
CA LEU A 15 -13.30 0.14 8.53
C LEU A 15 -13.33 1.27 9.56
N ASP A 16 -12.39 1.29 10.50
CA ASP A 16 -12.27 2.35 11.48
C ASP A 16 -12.01 3.72 10.83
N TYR A 17 -11.17 3.74 9.79
CA TYR A 17 -10.91 4.95 9.00
C TYR A 17 -12.14 5.41 8.20
N MET A 18 -12.83 4.49 7.52
CA MET A 18 -13.97 4.84 6.66
C MET A 18 -15.24 5.17 7.46
N GLY A 19 -15.40 4.60 8.65
CA GLY A 19 -16.55 4.84 9.54
C GLY A 19 -17.90 4.30 9.05
N VAL A 20 -17.96 3.76 7.84
CA VAL A 20 -19.15 3.18 7.19
C VAL A 20 -18.73 1.92 6.47
N ARG A 21 -19.65 0.96 6.30
CA ARG A 21 -19.34 -0.25 5.53
C ARG A 21 -19.47 0.03 4.03
N PRO A 22 -18.73 -0.69 3.18
CA PRO A 22 -18.75 -0.44 1.74
C PRO A 22 -20.11 -0.71 1.07
N GLN A 23 -20.95 -1.58 1.63
CA GLN A 23 -22.31 -1.78 1.14
C GLN A 23 -23.23 -0.57 1.37
N ASP A 24 -22.88 0.29 2.33
CA ASP A 24 -23.70 1.43 2.73
C ASP A 24 -23.26 2.71 1.99
N ASP A 25 -21.98 2.83 1.62
CA ASP A 25 -21.44 3.91 0.79
C ASP A 25 -20.27 3.44 -0.08
N LEU A 26 -20.58 2.79 -1.22
CA LEU A 26 -19.56 2.33 -2.15
C LEU A 26 -18.75 3.48 -2.77
N ASP A 27 -19.40 4.63 -3.01
CA ASP A 27 -18.75 5.78 -3.64
C ASP A 27 -17.64 6.35 -2.74
N ALA A 28 -17.82 6.36 -1.42
CA ALA A 28 -16.75 6.71 -0.48
C ALA A 28 -15.56 5.77 -0.64
N TYR A 29 -15.77 4.47 -0.73
CA TYR A 29 -14.69 3.51 -0.91
C TYR A 29 -13.94 3.73 -2.23
N LEU A 30 -14.64 3.99 -3.34
CA LEU A 30 -14.03 4.29 -4.63
C LEU A 30 -13.23 5.61 -4.62
N ARG A 31 -13.68 6.61 -3.84
CA ARG A 31 -12.98 7.89 -3.67
C ARG A 31 -11.68 7.77 -2.87
N HIS A 32 -11.57 6.77 -2.00
CA HIS A 32 -10.39 6.58 -1.15
C HIS A 32 -9.49 5.43 -1.64
N ASP A 33 -9.96 4.54 -2.50
CA ASP A 33 -9.14 3.45 -3.06
C ASP A 33 -8.10 3.97 -4.04
N PRO A 34 -6.79 3.81 -3.75
CA PRO A 34 -5.73 4.23 -4.67
C PRO A 34 -5.85 3.55 -6.03
N ARG A 35 -6.31 2.30 -6.09
CA ARG A 35 -6.43 1.53 -7.34
C ARG A 35 -7.47 2.14 -8.28
N SER A 36 -8.62 2.56 -7.73
CA SER A 36 -9.67 3.26 -8.47
C SER A 36 -9.22 4.63 -8.98
N ARG A 37 -8.15 5.18 -8.41
CA ARG A 37 -7.63 6.52 -8.71
C ARG A 37 -6.32 6.53 -9.46
N ALA A 38 -5.74 5.36 -9.77
CA ALA A 38 -4.45 5.29 -10.41
C ALA A 38 -4.42 6.01 -11.78
N ALA A 39 -5.53 5.98 -12.52
CA ALA A 39 -5.68 6.72 -13.78
C ALA A 39 -5.63 8.26 -13.63
N LEU A 40 -5.74 8.78 -12.40
CA LEU A 40 -5.65 10.21 -12.11
C LEU A 40 -4.21 10.67 -11.83
N ILE A 41 -3.24 9.75 -11.74
CA ILE A 41 -1.84 10.09 -11.55
C ILE A 41 -1.35 10.83 -12.80
N PRO A 42 -0.86 12.08 -12.68
CA PRO A 42 -0.38 12.81 -13.84
C PRO A 42 0.83 12.12 -14.46
N ALA A 43 0.90 12.04 -15.79
CA ALA A 43 2.00 11.37 -16.51
C ALA A 43 3.41 11.92 -16.23
N ARG A 44 3.53 13.11 -15.62
CA ARG A 44 4.80 13.71 -15.21
C ARG A 44 5.28 13.26 -13.82
N VAL A 45 4.48 12.47 -13.12
CA VAL A 45 4.75 12.01 -11.76
C VAL A 45 5.12 10.54 -11.84
N ASP A 46 6.36 10.25 -11.52
CA ASP A 46 6.81 8.88 -11.37
C ASP A 46 6.39 8.36 -9.99
N VAL A 47 5.70 7.23 -9.99
CA VAL A 47 5.30 6.53 -8.77
C VAL A 47 6.08 5.23 -8.68
N HIS A 48 6.72 5.03 -7.53
CA HIS A 48 7.47 3.83 -7.22
C HIS A 48 6.96 3.26 -5.90
N SER A 49 6.41 2.05 -5.96
CA SER A 49 6.02 1.25 -4.81
C SER A 49 7.23 0.47 -4.27
N ILE A 50 7.48 0.56 -2.98
CA ILE A 50 8.48 -0.26 -2.27
C ILE A 50 7.73 -1.09 -1.24
N HIS A 51 7.94 -2.40 -1.24
CA HIS A 51 7.15 -3.33 -0.41
C HIS A 51 8.02 -4.50 0.07
N GLY A 52 7.89 -4.93 1.32
CA GLY A 52 8.59 -6.12 1.83
C GLY A 52 7.81 -7.41 1.54
N ASP A 53 8.43 -8.41 0.90
CA ASP A 53 7.69 -9.62 0.48
C ASP A 53 7.24 -10.54 1.64
N ALA A 54 7.75 -10.28 2.86
CA ALA A 54 7.37 -10.93 4.10
C ALA A 54 6.43 -10.08 4.97
N ASP A 55 5.81 -9.04 4.39
CA ASP A 55 4.79 -8.23 5.06
C ASP A 55 3.55 -9.07 5.41
N ALA A 56 3.34 -9.30 6.70
CA ALA A 56 2.19 -10.01 7.25
C ALA A 56 1.01 -9.08 7.61
N THR A 57 1.18 -7.76 7.49
CA THR A 57 0.15 -6.75 7.77
C THR A 57 -0.57 -6.35 6.50
N VAL A 58 0.17 -6.04 5.44
CA VAL A 58 -0.35 -5.68 4.12
C VAL A 58 0.19 -6.66 3.09
N ASP A 59 -0.71 -7.39 2.44
CA ASP A 59 -0.34 -8.37 1.40
C ASP A 59 0.38 -7.67 0.22
N VAL A 60 1.56 -8.17 -0.16
CA VAL A 60 2.36 -7.69 -1.30
C VAL A 60 1.58 -7.64 -2.63
N GLU A 61 0.54 -8.47 -2.77
CA GLU A 61 -0.35 -8.42 -3.92
C GLU A 61 -1.00 -7.04 -4.13
N PHE A 62 -1.21 -6.24 -3.07
CA PHE A 62 -1.71 -4.87 -3.22
C PHE A 62 -0.76 -3.99 -4.04
N SER A 63 0.55 -4.18 -3.87
CA SER A 63 1.56 -3.46 -4.63
C SER A 63 1.77 -4.05 -6.02
N ARG A 64 1.70 -5.38 -6.18
CA ARG A 64 1.85 -6.06 -7.48
C ARG A 64 0.76 -5.70 -8.49
N VAL A 65 -0.47 -5.47 -8.03
CA VAL A 65 -1.58 -5.08 -8.91
C VAL A 65 -1.72 -3.58 -9.11
N PHE A 66 -0.95 -2.76 -8.38
CA PHE A 66 -0.97 -1.31 -8.55
C PHE A 66 -0.12 -0.91 -9.76
N PRO A 67 -0.59 -0.01 -10.65
CA PRO A 67 0.09 0.31 -11.91
C PRO A 67 1.23 1.32 -11.69
N ALA A 68 2.26 0.90 -10.96
CA ALA A 68 3.48 1.67 -10.70
C ALA A 68 4.71 0.75 -10.78
N ALA A 69 5.91 1.34 -10.86
CA ALA A 69 7.13 0.57 -10.66
C ALA A 69 7.11 -0.05 -9.25
N LEU A 70 7.53 -1.30 -9.11
CA LEU A 70 7.56 -2.00 -7.82
C LEU A 70 8.96 -2.55 -7.55
N THR A 71 9.47 -2.26 -6.37
CA THR A 71 10.62 -2.98 -5.80
C THR A 71 10.17 -3.75 -4.57
N GLU A 72 10.22 -5.08 -4.67
CA GLU A 72 10.01 -5.98 -3.55
C GLU A 72 11.34 -6.19 -2.80
N LEU A 73 11.32 -6.03 -1.48
CA LEU A 73 12.47 -6.24 -0.60
C LEU A 73 12.36 -7.65 0.00
N ALA A 74 13.24 -8.55 -0.46
CA ALA A 74 13.21 -9.95 -0.06
C ALA A 74 13.48 -10.14 1.44
N GLY A 75 12.53 -10.77 2.14
CA GLY A 75 12.54 -11.03 3.58
C GLY A 75 12.14 -9.84 4.45
N ALA A 76 11.90 -8.66 3.88
CA ALA A 76 11.51 -7.47 4.64
C ALA A 76 10.04 -7.57 5.06
N ASN A 77 9.74 -7.15 6.28
CA ASN A 77 8.38 -7.05 6.81
C ASN A 77 7.77 -5.65 6.62
N HIS A 78 6.58 -5.44 7.18
CA HIS A 78 5.85 -4.17 7.12
C HIS A 78 6.64 -2.95 7.62
N ALA A 79 7.34 -3.09 8.75
CA ALA A 79 8.04 -1.99 9.39
C ALA A 79 9.40 -1.72 8.75
N ASP A 80 10.02 -2.73 8.13
CA ASP A 80 11.35 -2.63 7.53
C ASP A 80 11.45 -1.57 6.42
N VAL A 81 10.33 -1.24 5.75
CA VAL A 81 10.30 -0.21 4.70
C VAL A 81 10.23 1.22 5.23
N ILE A 82 9.98 1.42 6.53
CA ILE A 82 9.83 2.75 7.15
C ILE A 82 10.74 2.98 8.37
N ASP A 83 11.21 1.92 9.02
CA ASP A 83 12.04 1.98 10.21
C ASP A 83 13.49 2.32 9.84
N PRO A 84 14.02 3.49 10.24
CA PRO A 84 15.41 3.87 9.95
C PRO A 84 16.47 2.94 10.52
N ASP A 85 16.14 2.19 11.58
CA ASP A 85 17.05 1.25 12.23
C ASP A 85 17.02 -0.15 11.57
N SER A 86 16.10 -0.38 10.62
CA SER A 86 16.02 -1.64 9.88
C SER A 86 17.23 -1.82 8.95
N PRO A 87 17.79 -3.05 8.83
CA PRO A 87 18.85 -3.33 7.86
C PRO A 87 18.42 -3.11 6.41
N TYR A 88 17.11 -3.09 6.12
CA TYR A 88 16.56 -2.85 4.78
C TYR A 88 16.48 -1.35 4.42
N PHE A 89 16.50 -0.47 5.42
CA PHE A 89 16.21 0.95 5.22
C PHE A 89 17.24 1.67 4.35
N ALA A 90 18.50 1.23 4.37
CA ALA A 90 19.52 1.76 3.47
C ALA A 90 19.11 1.63 2.00
N GLN A 91 18.57 0.47 1.62
CA GLN A 91 18.07 0.23 0.27
C GLN A 91 16.83 1.08 -0.04
N VAL A 92 15.90 1.23 0.91
CA VAL A 92 14.72 2.10 0.77
C VAL A 92 15.15 3.54 0.49
N ARG A 93 16.08 4.08 1.29
CA ARG A 93 16.60 5.44 1.11
C ARG A 93 17.23 5.61 -0.27
N ASP A 94 18.03 4.64 -0.70
CA ASP A 94 18.71 4.71 -2.00
C ASP A 94 17.69 4.66 -3.16
N LEU A 95 16.57 3.94 -3.01
CA LEU A 95 15.47 3.95 -3.98
C LEU A 95 14.70 5.28 -4.00
N LEU A 96 14.58 5.97 -2.86
CA LEU A 96 13.87 7.26 -2.76
C LEU A 96 14.70 8.46 -3.24
N LEU A 97 16.03 8.38 -3.12
CA LEU A 97 16.95 9.49 -3.41
C LEU A 97 17.77 9.31 -4.70
N GLY A 98 17.66 8.15 -5.34
CA GLY A 98 18.36 7.77 -6.57
C GLY A 98 17.79 8.40 -7.84
#